data_AF-A0A1Q9CCE4-F1
#
_entry.id   AF-A0A1Q9CCE4-F1
#
_cell.length_a   1.000
_cell.length_b   1.000
_cell.length_c   1.000
_cell.angle_alpha   90.00
_cell.angle_beta   90.00
_cell.angle_gamma   90.00
#
_symmetry.space_group_name_H-M   'P 1'
#
loop_
_entity.id
_entity.type
_entity.pdbx_description
1 polymer ?
#
loop_
_entity_poly.entity_id
_entity_poly.type
_entity_poly.pdbx_seq_one_letter_code
_entity_poly.pdbx_strand_id
1 'polypeptide(L)'
;MEPPRELRQALGLQEDEVCQLLGNAYGRVDAPLLFYKELSQQLYQLGFIRHPLEPCVFLLYTGTVLNGILGVHVDDGVCGGDTKFSQKIQALQSKLPFGSRKHRNFVFTGIHLEQFPDYSIRASQGEYVRNIQQIDIGRARRMLPEATVTEDERSKLRGLIGSMQYAVTHTRPDMAAKLGEIQGQVTKATVQTLLSANKVLRETQEQAEVCIYFLPISPQELTFVSFGDASFASSKNLNSHQGAIVCATDRAPNYLGGHCLVITAFPAFSDWHVDMYISTVSLAQGAGRSFLFARGGRT
;
A
#
# COMPACT_ATOMS: atom_id res chain seq x y z
N MET A 1 21.59 14.59 22.34
CA MET A 1 22.01 13.55 21.37
C MET A 1 23.34 13.99 20.79
N GLU A 2 24.28 13.08 20.52
CA GLU A 2 25.48 13.45 19.76
C GLU A 2 25.07 13.80 18.33
N PRO A 3 25.28 15.04 17.87
CA PRO A 3 24.92 15.42 16.52
C PRO A 3 25.84 14.71 15.50
N PRO A 4 25.28 14.22 14.37
CA PRO A 4 26.07 13.70 13.26
C PRO A 4 27.10 14.73 12.77
N ARG A 5 28.18 14.25 12.14
CA ARG A 5 29.32 15.10 11.73
C ARG A 5 28.88 16.22 10.79
N GLU A 6 27.92 15.95 9.91
CA GLU A 6 27.34 16.89 8.97
C GLU A 6 26.61 18.03 9.70
N LEU A 7 25.86 17.70 10.76
CA LEU A 7 25.14 18.70 11.57
C LEU A 7 26.12 19.55 12.39
N ARG A 8 27.20 18.94 12.92
CA ARG A 8 28.25 19.67 13.64
C ARG A 8 28.94 20.70 12.75
N GLN A 9 29.27 20.32 11.51
CA GLN A 9 29.87 21.24 10.54
C GLN A 9 28.90 22.36 10.15
N ALA A 10 27.63 22.03 9.88
CA ALA A 10 26.62 23.00 9.47
C ALA A 10 26.31 24.06 10.56
N LEU A 11 26.35 23.65 11.84
CA LEU A 11 26.03 24.51 12.97
C LEU A 11 27.28 25.07 13.68
N GLY A 12 28.49 24.74 13.22
CA GLY A 12 29.75 25.20 13.81
C GLY A 12 29.94 24.73 15.26
N LEU A 13 29.52 23.49 15.56
CA LEU A 13 29.57 22.94 16.91
C LEU A 13 30.97 22.40 17.24
N GLN A 14 31.44 22.66 18.46
CA GLN A 14 32.62 21.99 19.01
C GLN A 14 32.34 20.51 19.32
N GLU A 15 33.38 19.69 19.51
CA GLU A 15 33.22 18.23 19.70
C GLU A 15 32.42 17.88 20.98
N ASP A 16 32.56 18.69 22.02
CA ASP A 16 31.90 18.55 23.32
C ASP A 16 30.49 19.16 23.37
N GLU A 17 30.11 19.97 22.37
CA GLU A 17 28.77 20.53 22.27
C GLU A 17 27.76 19.43 21.85
N VAL A 18 26.64 19.39 22.56
CA VAL A 18 25.52 18.49 22.26
C VAL A 18 24.27 19.26 21.87
N CYS A 19 23.46 18.68 20.99
CA CYS A 19 22.16 19.25 20.63
C CYS A 19 21.04 18.59 21.42
N GLN A 20 20.12 19.41 21.91
CA GLN A 20 18.79 18.98 22.33
C GLN A 20 17.82 19.20 21.18
N LEU A 21 17.11 18.14 20.81
CA LEU A 21 16.06 18.23 19.82
C LEU A 21 14.78 18.72 20.52
N LEU A 22 14.36 19.96 20.22
CA LEU A 22 13.19 20.60 20.84
C LEU A 22 11.85 20.22 20.16
N GLY A 23 11.90 19.54 19.01
CA GLY A 23 10.73 19.11 18.24
C GLY A 23 10.87 17.70 17.67
N ASN A 24 9.95 17.30 16.81
CA ASN A 24 10.07 16.03 16.09
C ASN A 24 11.08 16.18 14.95
N ALA A 25 12.05 15.28 14.88
CA ALA A 25 12.99 15.20 13.78
C ALA A 25 12.70 13.97 12.93
N TYR A 26 13.00 14.12 11.64
CA TYR A 26 13.08 13.00 10.73
C TYR A 26 14.11 11.98 11.20
N GLY A 27 13.83 10.69 11.04
CA GLY A 27 14.70 9.59 11.46
C GLY A 27 14.47 9.08 12.89
N ARG A 28 13.56 9.69 13.68
CA ARG A 28 13.08 9.04 14.91
C ARG A 28 12.09 7.93 14.58
N VAL A 29 12.24 6.80 15.25
CA VAL A 29 11.34 5.63 15.12
C VAL A 29 9.89 5.98 15.47
N ASP A 30 9.67 6.93 16.38
CA ASP A 30 8.34 7.35 16.84
C ASP A 30 7.74 8.55 16.07
N ALA A 31 8.49 9.18 15.17
CA ALA A 31 8.01 10.35 14.43
C ALA A 31 6.69 10.09 13.64
N PRO A 32 6.52 8.97 12.92
CA PRO A 32 5.26 8.65 12.23
C PRO A 32 4.07 8.56 13.18
N LEU A 33 4.27 7.93 14.34
CA LEU A 33 3.21 7.74 15.34
C LEU A 33 2.80 9.08 15.96
N LEU A 34 3.77 9.93 16.28
CA LEU A 34 3.50 11.26 16.84
C LEU A 34 2.75 12.14 15.83
N PHE A 35 3.14 12.08 14.56
CA PHE A 35 2.42 12.78 13.49
C PHE A 35 0.97 12.28 13.37
N TYR A 36 0.76 10.96 13.33
CA TYR A 36 -0.59 10.38 13.26
C TYR A 36 -1.47 10.79 14.44
N LYS A 37 -0.91 10.84 15.67
CA LYS A 37 -1.64 11.30 16.87
C LYS A 37 -2.07 12.75 16.76
N GLU A 38 -1.17 13.64 16.35
CA GLU A 38 -1.47 15.05 16.14
C GLU A 38 -2.51 15.24 15.04
N LEU A 39 -2.34 14.57 13.88
CA LEU A 39 -3.29 14.61 12.77
C LEU A 39 -4.68 14.14 13.21
N SER A 40 -4.76 13.01 13.90
CA SER A 40 -6.02 12.46 14.42
C SER A 40 -6.69 13.44 15.37
N GLN A 41 -5.93 14.05 16.30
CA GLN A 41 -6.45 15.04 17.23
C GLN A 41 -7.04 16.26 16.51
N GLN A 42 -6.35 16.78 15.48
CA GLN A 42 -6.85 17.91 14.70
C GLN A 42 -8.09 17.54 13.88
N LEU A 43 -8.14 16.34 13.31
CA LEU A 43 -9.30 15.83 12.59
C LEU A 43 -10.52 15.71 13.51
N TYR A 44 -10.36 15.16 14.72
CA TYR A 44 -11.46 15.09 15.70
C TYR A 44 -11.97 16.47 16.09
N GLN A 45 -11.09 17.46 16.31
CA GLN A 45 -11.50 18.84 16.57
C GLN A 45 -12.30 19.46 15.42
N LEU A 46 -12.07 19.01 14.18
CA LEU A 46 -12.78 19.49 12.99
C LEU A 46 -14.11 18.76 12.75
N GLY A 47 -14.42 17.74 13.56
CA GLY A 47 -15.67 16.96 13.48
C GLY A 47 -15.56 15.70 12.62
N PHE A 48 -14.35 15.27 12.28
CA PHE A 48 -14.15 13.94 11.69
C PHE A 48 -14.31 12.86 12.75
N ILE A 49 -14.73 11.68 12.31
CA ILE A 49 -14.71 10.45 13.11
C ILE A 49 -13.80 9.43 12.44
N ARG A 50 -13.19 8.54 13.22
CA ARG A 50 -12.38 7.45 12.69
C ARG A 50 -13.30 6.32 12.22
N HIS A 51 -12.97 5.69 11.09
CA HIS A 51 -13.67 4.51 10.61
C HIS A 51 -13.53 3.36 11.63
N PRO A 52 -14.59 2.59 11.91
CA PRO A 52 -14.58 1.58 12.98
C PRO A 52 -13.62 0.42 12.71
N LEU A 53 -13.40 0.07 11.44
CA LEU A 53 -12.53 -1.03 11.02
C LEU A 53 -11.18 -0.56 10.48
N GLU A 54 -11.04 0.74 10.16
CA GLU A 54 -9.87 1.27 9.45
C GLU A 54 -9.28 2.45 10.23
N PRO A 55 -8.28 2.23 11.09
CA PRO A 55 -7.76 3.28 11.96
C PRO A 55 -7.19 4.50 11.23
N CYS A 56 -6.80 4.31 9.98
CA CYS A 56 -6.23 5.35 9.14
C CYS A 56 -7.25 5.96 8.16
N VAL A 57 -8.54 5.69 8.34
CA VAL A 57 -9.62 6.29 7.55
C VAL A 57 -10.49 7.14 8.46
N PHE A 58 -10.77 8.37 8.02
CA PHE A 58 -11.57 9.35 8.72
C PHE A 58 -12.76 9.77 7.87
N LEU A 59 -13.92 9.90 8.50
CA LEU A 59 -15.20 10.20 7.87
C LEU A 59 -15.70 11.54 8.39
N LEU A 60 -16.29 12.35 7.51
CA LEU A 60 -16.96 13.60 7.87
C LEU A 60 -18.44 13.49 7.54
N TYR A 61 -19.30 13.77 8.52
CA TYR A 61 -20.76 13.73 8.37
C TYR A 61 -21.42 15.05 8.72
N THR A 62 -22.56 15.33 8.10
CA THR A 62 -23.56 16.30 8.57
C THR A 62 -24.84 15.52 8.85
N GLY A 63 -25.12 15.24 10.11
CA GLY A 63 -26.19 14.32 10.48
C GLY A 63 -25.89 12.91 9.94
N THR A 64 -26.74 12.41 9.06
CA THR A 64 -26.58 11.09 8.40
C THR A 64 -25.91 11.17 7.02
N VAL A 65 -25.65 12.38 6.51
CA VAL A 65 -25.07 12.58 5.17
C VAL A 65 -23.55 12.55 5.26
N LEU A 66 -22.92 11.62 4.54
CA LEU A 66 -21.47 11.56 4.38
C LEU A 66 -21.02 12.70 3.47
N ASN A 67 -20.20 13.62 4.00
CA ASN A 67 -19.64 14.74 3.25
C ASN A 67 -18.30 14.40 2.61
N GLY A 68 -17.54 13.47 3.19
CA GLY A 68 -16.31 12.98 2.57
C GLY A 68 -15.52 12.02 3.46
N ILE A 69 -14.50 11.45 2.84
CA ILE A 69 -13.62 10.44 3.41
C ILE A 69 -12.18 10.92 3.23
N LEU A 70 -11.37 10.74 4.27
CA LEU A 70 -9.92 10.96 4.27
C LEU A 70 -9.21 9.67 4.70
N GLY A 71 -8.47 9.04 3.81
CA GLY A 71 -7.49 7.99 4.16
C GLY A 71 -6.12 8.60 4.40
N VAL A 72 -5.32 8.01 5.27
CA VAL A 72 -3.94 8.45 5.54
C VAL A 72 -2.97 7.27 5.57
N HIS A 73 -1.74 7.47 5.09
CA HIS A 73 -0.64 6.53 5.25
C HIS A 73 0.60 7.32 5.62
N VAL A 74 1.04 7.18 6.87
CA VAL A 74 2.18 7.95 7.39
C VAL A 74 1.93 9.45 7.21
N ASP A 75 2.66 10.11 6.32
CA ASP A 75 2.61 11.54 6.05
C ASP A 75 1.74 11.92 4.84
N ASP A 76 1.28 10.92 4.13
CA ASP A 76 0.49 11.05 2.93
C ASP A 76 -1.01 10.81 3.22
N GLY A 77 -1.92 11.41 2.46
CA GLY A 77 -3.35 11.14 2.60
C GLY A 77 -4.16 11.26 1.32
N VAL A 78 -5.35 10.68 1.30
CA VAL A 78 -6.27 10.73 0.17
C VAL A 78 -7.60 11.17 0.62
N CYS A 79 -8.27 11.92 -0.23
CA CYS A 79 -9.64 12.20 0.05
C CYS A 79 -10.52 12.32 -1.19
N GLY A 80 -11.80 12.08 -0.94
CA GLY A 80 -12.90 12.48 -1.80
C GLY A 80 -14.01 13.05 -0.92
N GLY A 81 -14.64 14.14 -1.34
CA GLY A 81 -15.70 14.78 -0.58
C GLY A 81 -16.26 16.02 -1.27
N ASP A 82 -17.30 16.56 -0.64
CA ASP A 82 -18.01 17.75 -1.10
C ASP A 82 -17.35 19.08 -0.66
N THR A 83 -18.07 20.18 -0.86
CA THR A 83 -17.62 21.52 -0.47
C THR A 83 -17.40 21.66 1.04
N LYS A 84 -18.22 21.03 1.90
CA LYS A 84 -18.04 21.09 3.35
C LYS A 84 -16.78 20.34 3.77
N PHE A 85 -16.56 19.17 3.19
CA PHE A 85 -15.32 18.44 3.37
C PHE A 85 -14.10 19.28 2.96
N SER A 86 -14.16 19.90 1.79
CA SER A 86 -13.09 20.77 1.28
C SER A 86 -12.77 21.93 2.22
N GLN A 87 -13.79 22.57 2.81
CA GLN A 87 -13.62 23.63 3.82
C GLN A 87 -12.93 23.11 5.09
N LYS A 88 -13.29 21.91 5.55
CA LYS A 88 -12.65 21.29 6.73
C LYS A 88 -11.20 20.91 6.46
N ILE A 89 -10.88 20.41 5.26
CA ILE A 89 -9.50 20.16 4.86
C ILE A 89 -8.68 21.45 4.77
N GLN A 90 -9.28 22.56 4.32
CA GLN A 90 -8.60 23.87 4.34
C GLN A 90 -8.34 24.36 5.78
N ALA A 91 -9.29 24.17 6.69
CA ALA A 91 -9.12 24.47 8.11
C ALA A 91 -8.08 23.56 8.78
N LEU A 92 -7.93 22.31 8.33
CA LEU A 92 -6.86 21.43 8.77
C LEU A 92 -5.50 21.95 8.28
N GLN A 93 -5.41 22.38 7.02
CA GLN A 93 -4.16 22.89 6.44
C GLN A 93 -3.62 24.13 7.16
N SER A 94 -4.48 24.99 7.70
CA SER A 94 -4.03 26.17 8.45
C SER A 94 -3.30 25.82 9.76
N LYS A 95 -3.57 24.63 10.31
CA LYS A 95 -2.87 24.09 11.50
C LYS A 95 -1.72 23.16 11.14
N LEU A 96 -1.96 22.26 10.18
CA LEU A 96 -1.03 21.25 9.70
C LEU A 96 -0.77 21.50 8.21
N PRO A 97 0.32 22.22 7.87
CA PRO A 97 0.55 22.66 6.51
C PRO A 97 0.91 21.50 5.58
N PHE A 98 0.01 21.22 4.63
CA PHE A 98 0.23 20.28 3.54
C PHE A 98 1.07 20.91 2.44
N GLY A 99 1.83 20.06 1.76
CA GLY A 99 2.56 20.34 0.55
C GLY A 99 1.73 20.16 -0.70
N SER A 100 2.33 19.54 -1.72
CA SER A 100 1.72 19.47 -3.05
C SER A 100 0.41 18.69 -3.03
N ARG A 101 -0.66 19.35 -3.46
CA ARG A 101 -1.93 18.72 -3.77
C ARG A 101 -1.96 18.33 -5.23
N LYS A 102 -2.30 17.08 -5.50
CA LYS A 102 -2.53 16.58 -6.85
C LYS A 102 -4.00 16.22 -6.97
N HIS A 103 -4.57 16.43 -8.15
CA HIS A 103 -5.99 16.21 -8.41
C HIS A 103 -6.14 15.28 -9.60
N ARG A 104 -7.04 14.31 -9.46
CA ARG A 104 -7.42 13.32 -10.48
C ARG A 104 -6.32 12.37 -10.96
N ASN A 105 -5.09 12.82 -11.16
CA ASN A 105 -4.00 11.98 -11.65
C ASN A 105 -2.76 12.16 -10.75
N PHE A 106 -2.41 11.10 -10.03
CA PHE A 106 -1.27 11.10 -9.10
C PHE A 106 -0.83 9.69 -8.76
N VAL A 107 0.32 9.58 -8.09
CA VAL A 107 0.78 8.32 -7.51
C VAL A 107 0.56 8.38 -6.01
N PHE A 108 0.02 7.31 -5.44
CA PHE A 108 0.13 7.07 -4.01
C PHE A 108 0.69 5.70 -3.67
N THR A 109 1.64 5.65 -2.73
CA THR A 109 2.29 4.42 -2.29
C THR A 109 2.68 3.59 -3.50
N GLY A 110 3.21 4.22 -4.55
CA GLY A 110 3.57 3.50 -5.78
C GLY A 110 2.41 2.94 -6.62
N ILE A 111 1.16 3.35 -6.38
CA ILE A 111 -0.02 3.06 -7.19
C ILE A 111 -0.39 4.33 -7.96
N HIS A 112 -0.36 4.25 -9.29
CA HIS A 112 -0.82 5.32 -10.16
C HIS A 112 -2.35 5.32 -10.21
N LEU A 113 -2.94 6.45 -9.84
CA LEU A 113 -4.37 6.65 -9.75
C LEU A 113 -4.81 7.75 -10.69
N GLU A 114 -5.81 7.43 -11.51
CA GLU A 114 -6.41 8.35 -12.47
C GLU A 114 -7.93 8.31 -12.36
N GLN A 115 -8.54 9.44 -11.98
CA GLN A 115 -9.97 9.64 -11.97
C GLN A 115 -10.44 10.25 -13.29
N PHE A 116 -11.38 9.58 -13.95
CA PHE A 116 -12.00 10.02 -15.19
C PHE A 116 -13.20 10.94 -14.96
N PRO A 117 -13.70 11.65 -16.00
CA PRO A 117 -14.85 12.55 -15.89
C PRO A 117 -16.14 11.88 -15.41
N ASP A 118 -16.28 10.57 -15.59
CA ASP A 118 -17.41 9.77 -15.12
C ASP A 118 -17.27 9.33 -13.66
N TYR A 119 -16.24 9.79 -12.95
CA TYR A 119 -15.86 9.41 -11.57
C TYR A 119 -15.30 8.00 -11.39
N SER A 120 -15.09 7.24 -12.47
CA SER A 120 -14.31 6.00 -12.38
C SER A 120 -12.84 6.31 -12.06
N ILE A 121 -12.18 5.41 -11.35
CA ILE A 121 -10.77 5.54 -10.95
C ILE A 121 -10.00 4.34 -11.48
N ARG A 122 -8.99 4.56 -12.31
CA ARG A 122 -8.01 3.52 -12.68
C ARG A 122 -6.88 3.49 -11.66
N ALA A 123 -6.54 2.30 -11.17
CA ALA A 123 -5.37 2.02 -10.35
C ALA A 123 -4.40 1.10 -11.09
N SER A 124 -3.16 1.56 -11.29
CA SER A 124 -2.13 0.83 -12.03
C SER A 124 -0.78 0.85 -11.33
N GLN A 125 -0.02 -0.25 -11.47
CA GLN A 125 1.36 -0.37 -11.02
C GLN A 125 2.29 -0.84 -12.16
N GLY A 126 1.95 -0.53 -13.42
CA GLY A 126 2.70 -1.03 -14.58
C GLY A 126 4.19 -0.66 -14.57
N GLU A 127 4.54 0.58 -14.23
CA GLU A 127 5.94 1.00 -14.10
C GLU A 127 6.67 0.26 -12.96
N TYR A 128 6.01 0.13 -11.80
CA TYR A 128 6.55 -0.62 -10.67
C TYR A 128 6.87 -2.07 -11.06
N VAL A 129 5.92 -2.76 -11.71
CA VAL A 129 6.07 -4.15 -12.18
C VAL A 129 7.23 -4.30 -13.16
N ARG A 130 7.37 -3.39 -14.13
CA ARG A 130 8.47 -3.40 -15.10
C ARG A 130 9.85 -3.27 -14.44
N ASN A 131 9.91 -2.54 -13.33
CA ASN A 131 11.17 -2.29 -12.62
C ASN A 131 11.56 -3.41 -11.64
N ILE A 132 10.68 -4.38 -11.37
CA ILE A 132 11.01 -5.55 -10.54
C ILE A 132 12.12 -6.35 -11.23
N GLN A 133 13.22 -6.59 -10.50
CA GLN A 133 14.36 -7.32 -11.01
C GLN A 133 14.15 -8.82 -10.92
N GLN A 134 14.47 -9.53 -12.01
CA GLN A 134 14.53 -10.99 -12.01
C GLN A 134 15.70 -11.49 -11.16
N ILE A 135 15.58 -12.71 -10.65
CA ILE A 135 16.66 -13.38 -9.92
C ILE A 135 17.73 -13.82 -10.93
N ASP A 136 18.97 -13.37 -10.75
CA ASP A 136 20.09 -13.95 -11.48
C ASP A 136 20.49 -15.30 -10.86
N ILE A 137 20.20 -16.37 -11.60
CA ILE A 137 20.46 -17.75 -11.22
C ILE A 137 21.84 -18.21 -11.75
N GLY A 138 22.37 -17.58 -12.81
CA GLY A 138 23.58 -18.03 -13.48
C GLY A 138 23.42 -19.34 -14.30
N ARG A 139 24.23 -19.49 -15.36
CA ARG A 139 24.09 -20.62 -16.31
C ARG A 139 24.30 -21.99 -15.68
N ALA A 140 25.28 -22.12 -14.79
CA ALA A 140 25.61 -23.40 -14.15
C ALA A 140 24.46 -23.93 -13.28
N ARG A 141 23.84 -23.06 -12.46
CA ARG A 141 22.72 -23.44 -11.61
C ARG A 141 21.48 -23.82 -12.43
N ARG A 142 21.20 -23.12 -13.53
CA ARG A 142 20.07 -23.44 -14.43
C ARG A 142 20.11 -24.87 -14.99
N MET A 143 21.29 -25.48 -15.08
CA MET A 143 21.44 -26.88 -15.52
C MET A 143 21.08 -27.91 -14.42
N LEU A 144 20.84 -27.45 -13.19
CA LEU A 144 20.56 -28.29 -12.01
C LEU A 144 19.20 -27.89 -11.38
N PRO A 145 18.07 -28.06 -12.09
CA PRO A 145 16.75 -27.58 -11.63
C PRO A 145 16.30 -28.21 -10.30
N GLU A 146 16.66 -29.47 -10.05
CA GLU A 146 16.29 -30.21 -8.84
C GLU A 146 17.15 -29.86 -7.61
N ALA A 147 18.24 -29.11 -7.79
CA ALA A 147 19.10 -28.74 -6.68
C ALA A 147 18.37 -27.79 -5.72
N THR A 148 18.51 -28.02 -4.42
CA THR A 148 17.99 -27.13 -3.39
C THR A 148 18.64 -25.75 -3.52
N VAL A 149 17.86 -24.70 -3.24
CA VAL A 149 18.37 -23.33 -3.21
C VAL A 149 19.29 -23.10 -2.01
N THR A 150 20.30 -22.27 -2.21
CA THR A 150 21.11 -21.69 -1.12
C THR A 150 20.29 -20.65 -0.34
N GLU A 151 20.75 -20.25 0.85
CA GLU A 151 20.04 -19.21 1.62
C GLU A 151 20.07 -17.83 0.95
N ASP A 152 21.13 -17.52 0.19
CA ASP A 152 21.18 -16.30 -0.63
C ASP A 152 20.12 -16.33 -1.74
N GLU A 153 20.03 -17.44 -2.48
CA GLU A 153 18.99 -17.65 -3.49
C GLU A 153 17.58 -17.62 -2.88
N ARG A 154 17.39 -18.19 -1.68
CA ARG A 154 16.12 -18.15 -0.96
C ARG A 154 15.76 -16.73 -0.52
N SER A 155 16.74 -15.95 -0.08
CA SER A 155 16.56 -14.54 0.26
C SER A 155 16.11 -13.73 -0.97
N LYS A 156 16.77 -13.94 -2.12
CA LYS A 156 16.37 -13.35 -3.41
C LYS A 156 14.96 -13.76 -3.84
N LEU A 157 14.60 -15.04 -3.65
CA LEU A 157 13.25 -15.55 -3.90
C LEU A 157 12.21 -14.82 -3.05
N ARG A 158 12.45 -14.66 -1.74
CA ARG A 158 11.56 -13.91 -0.85
C ARG A 158 11.44 -12.43 -1.27
N GLY A 159 12.55 -11.80 -1.68
CA GLY A 159 12.54 -10.43 -2.17
C GLY A 159 11.68 -10.26 -3.43
N LEU A 160 11.84 -11.17 -4.40
CA LEU A 160 11.03 -11.17 -5.63
C LEU A 160 9.54 -11.38 -5.29
N ILE A 161 9.23 -12.38 -4.47
CA ILE A 161 7.86 -12.66 -4.03
C ILE A 161 7.24 -11.44 -3.35
N GLY A 162 7.94 -10.81 -2.42
CA GLY A 162 7.46 -9.61 -1.73
C GLY A 162 7.18 -8.46 -2.69
N SER A 163 8.07 -8.26 -3.66
CA SER A 163 7.92 -7.22 -4.68
C SER A 163 6.68 -7.46 -5.55
N MET A 164 6.47 -8.70 -6.00
CA MET A 164 5.27 -9.07 -6.78
C MET A 164 3.99 -9.04 -5.95
N GLN A 165 4.04 -9.49 -4.70
CA GLN A 165 2.89 -9.53 -3.79
C GLN A 165 2.30 -8.13 -3.61
N TYR A 166 3.15 -7.10 -3.59
CA TYR A 166 2.70 -5.72 -3.55
C TYR A 166 1.77 -5.38 -4.72
N ALA A 167 2.17 -5.69 -5.95
CA ALA A 167 1.33 -5.48 -7.13
C ALA A 167 0.08 -6.36 -7.11
N VAL A 168 0.22 -7.64 -6.74
CA VAL A 168 -0.89 -8.61 -6.67
C VAL A 168 -2.01 -8.14 -5.74
N THR A 169 -1.63 -7.59 -4.59
CA THR A 169 -2.58 -7.17 -3.55
C THR A 169 -3.40 -5.94 -3.99
N HIS A 170 -2.80 -5.03 -4.77
CA HIS A 170 -3.42 -3.73 -5.04
C HIS A 170 -3.97 -3.58 -6.46
N THR A 171 -3.30 -4.12 -7.48
CA THR A 171 -3.68 -3.89 -8.89
C THR A 171 -3.61 -5.11 -9.80
N ARG A 172 -3.02 -6.23 -9.34
CA ARG A 172 -2.79 -7.45 -10.14
C ARG A 172 -3.34 -8.74 -9.51
N PRO A 173 -4.62 -8.78 -9.11
CA PRO A 173 -5.22 -9.98 -8.51
C PRO A 173 -5.22 -11.18 -9.48
N ASP A 174 -5.12 -10.93 -10.80
CA ASP A 174 -4.96 -11.94 -11.84
C ASP A 174 -3.72 -12.84 -11.63
N MET A 175 -2.66 -12.32 -10.99
CA MET A 175 -1.43 -13.06 -10.72
C MET A 175 -1.41 -13.77 -9.36
N ALA A 176 -2.47 -13.64 -8.55
CA ALA A 176 -2.50 -14.13 -7.16
C ALA A 176 -2.28 -15.64 -7.06
N ALA A 177 -2.97 -16.44 -7.89
CA ALA A 177 -2.85 -17.89 -7.87
C ALA A 177 -1.41 -18.33 -8.21
N LYS A 178 -0.83 -17.78 -9.28
CA LYS A 178 0.52 -18.12 -9.75
C LYS A 178 1.59 -17.75 -8.73
N LEU A 179 1.50 -16.55 -8.14
CA LEU A 179 2.43 -16.13 -7.11
C LEU A 179 2.28 -16.99 -5.84
N GLY A 180 1.05 -17.33 -5.50
CA GLY A 180 0.70 -18.19 -4.38
C GLY A 180 1.32 -19.59 -4.45
N GLU A 181 1.33 -20.21 -5.63
CA GLU A 181 1.99 -21.50 -5.84
C GLU A 181 3.50 -21.44 -5.56
N ILE A 182 4.16 -20.33 -5.92
CA ILE A 182 5.59 -20.11 -5.65
C ILE A 182 5.82 -19.88 -4.15
N GLN A 183 4.95 -19.09 -3.51
CA GLN A 183 5.01 -18.82 -2.07
C GLN A 183 4.96 -20.11 -1.24
N GLY A 184 4.07 -21.06 -1.60
CA GLY A 184 3.96 -22.35 -0.92
C GLY A 184 5.22 -23.22 -1.01
N GLN A 185 6.12 -22.96 -1.96
CA GLN A 185 7.34 -23.75 -2.18
C GLN A 185 8.57 -23.16 -1.50
N VAL A 186 8.51 -21.94 -0.93
CA VAL A 186 9.69 -21.20 -0.42
C VAL A 186 10.53 -22.02 0.56
N THR A 187 9.92 -22.82 1.44
CA THR A 187 10.62 -23.61 2.45
C THR A 187 11.42 -24.77 1.83
N LYS A 188 10.92 -25.38 0.76
CA LYS A 188 11.54 -26.52 0.06
C LYS A 188 12.02 -26.15 -1.35
N ALA A 189 12.29 -24.87 -1.57
CA ALA A 189 12.56 -24.34 -2.90
C ALA A 189 13.78 -25.01 -3.55
N THR A 190 13.66 -25.27 -4.84
CA THR A 190 14.74 -25.72 -5.72
C THR A 190 15.09 -24.65 -6.73
N VAL A 191 16.14 -24.85 -7.53
CA VAL A 191 16.46 -23.96 -8.66
C VAL A 191 15.26 -23.87 -9.62
N GLN A 192 14.49 -24.94 -9.78
CA GLN A 192 13.25 -24.92 -10.55
C GLN A 192 12.23 -23.92 -9.98
N THR A 193 12.12 -23.77 -8.67
CA THR A 193 11.26 -22.75 -8.04
C THR A 193 11.71 -21.33 -8.42
N LEU A 194 13.03 -21.06 -8.46
CA LEU A 194 13.57 -19.75 -8.90
C LEU A 194 13.24 -19.46 -10.37
N LEU A 195 13.38 -20.47 -11.23
CA LEU A 195 13.04 -20.37 -12.65
C LEU A 195 11.55 -20.09 -12.84
N SER A 196 10.69 -20.80 -12.10
CA SER A 196 9.25 -20.57 -12.12
C SER A 196 8.89 -19.17 -11.62
N ALA A 197 9.54 -18.68 -10.55
CA ALA A 197 9.33 -17.32 -10.05
C ALA A 197 9.68 -16.26 -11.11
N ASN A 198 10.83 -16.39 -11.78
CA ASN A 198 11.22 -15.51 -12.89
C ASN A 198 10.25 -15.60 -14.08
N LYS A 199 9.68 -16.77 -14.35
CA LYS A 199 8.65 -16.94 -15.39
C LYS A 199 7.37 -16.18 -15.05
N VAL A 200 6.89 -16.30 -13.81
CA VAL A 200 5.70 -15.57 -13.34
C VAL A 200 5.95 -14.06 -13.38
N LEU A 201 7.14 -13.60 -12.96
CA LEU A 201 7.54 -12.19 -13.09
C LEU A 201 7.47 -11.74 -14.55
N ARG A 202 8.10 -12.49 -15.46
CA ARG A 202 8.13 -12.14 -16.88
C ARG A 202 6.73 -12.01 -17.47
N GLU A 203 5.84 -12.96 -17.17
CA GLU A 203 4.43 -12.87 -17.59
C GLU A 203 3.76 -11.61 -17.03
N THR A 204 3.97 -11.31 -15.74
CA THR A 204 3.45 -10.10 -15.10
C THR A 204 3.93 -8.82 -15.80
N GLN A 205 5.20 -8.80 -16.23
CA GLN A 205 5.84 -7.70 -16.95
C GLN A 205 5.36 -7.55 -18.39
N GLU A 206 5.19 -8.66 -19.11
CA GLU A 206 4.61 -8.67 -20.46
C GLU A 206 3.17 -8.12 -20.45
N GLN A 207 2.45 -8.34 -19.36
CA GLN A 207 1.09 -7.84 -19.12
C GLN A 207 1.05 -6.66 -18.14
N ALA A 208 2.10 -5.83 -18.08
CA ALA A 208 2.20 -4.73 -17.10
C ALA A 208 1.08 -3.67 -17.21
N GLU A 209 0.36 -3.62 -18.34
CA GLU A 209 -0.76 -2.69 -18.56
C GLU A 209 -2.07 -3.12 -17.85
N VAL A 210 -2.14 -4.37 -17.36
CA VAL A 210 -3.29 -4.84 -16.58
C VAL A 210 -3.44 -3.99 -15.32
N CYS A 211 -4.64 -3.49 -15.09
CA CYS A 211 -4.98 -2.55 -14.01
C CYS A 211 -6.41 -2.79 -13.50
N ILE A 212 -6.75 -2.16 -12.38
CA ILE A 212 -8.10 -2.22 -11.78
C ILE A 212 -8.81 -0.90 -12.04
N TYR A 213 -10.12 -0.98 -12.32
CA TYR A 213 -11.03 0.16 -12.35
C TYR A 213 -11.97 0.10 -11.16
N PHE A 214 -12.04 1.20 -10.43
CA PHE A 214 -13.05 1.46 -9.42
C PHE A 214 -14.18 2.25 -10.06
N LEU A 215 -15.36 1.68 -10.06
CA LEU A 215 -16.52 2.25 -10.74
C LEU A 215 -17.41 2.95 -9.70
N PRO A 216 -17.98 4.12 -10.03
CA PRO A 216 -18.84 4.83 -9.12
C PRO A 216 -20.16 4.07 -8.95
N ILE A 217 -20.42 3.58 -7.74
CA ILE A 217 -21.66 2.89 -7.40
C ILE A 217 -22.45 3.75 -6.43
N SER A 218 -23.72 3.98 -6.75
CA SER A 218 -24.63 4.68 -5.84
C SER A 218 -24.83 3.86 -4.57
N PRO A 219 -24.73 4.45 -3.36
CA PRO A 219 -24.90 3.71 -2.10
C PRO A 219 -26.24 2.97 -1.99
N GLN A 220 -27.30 3.45 -2.64
CA GLN A 220 -28.62 2.81 -2.65
C GLN A 220 -28.67 1.55 -3.53
N GLU A 221 -27.76 1.44 -4.49
CA GLU A 221 -27.65 0.33 -5.44
C GLU A 221 -26.51 -0.64 -5.07
N LEU A 222 -25.65 -0.27 -4.11
CA LEU A 222 -24.49 -1.05 -3.71
C LEU A 222 -24.89 -2.44 -3.20
N THR A 223 -24.33 -3.45 -3.84
CA THR A 223 -24.44 -4.87 -3.50
C THR A 223 -23.05 -5.50 -3.54
N PHE A 224 -22.84 -6.56 -2.76
CA PHE A 224 -21.60 -7.34 -2.78
C PHE A 224 -21.81 -8.69 -3.44
N VAL A 225 -20.87 -9.08 -4.30
CA VAL A 225 -20.81 -10.42 -4.93
C VAL A 225 -19.49 -11.06 -4.55
N SER A 226 -19.50 -12.37 -4.28
CA SER A 226 -18.30 -13.15 -4.01
C SER A 226 -18.15 -14.24 -5.06
N PHE A 227 -17.00 -14.27 -5.71
CA PHE A 227 -16.58 -15.35 -6.60
C PHE A 227 -15.61 -16.23 -5.81
N GLY A 228 -15.93 -17.50 -5.64
CA GLY A 228 -15.07 -18.47 -4.99
C GLY A 228 -14.69 -19.56 -5.97
N ASP A 229 -13.44 -20.00 -5.92
CA ASP A 229 -12.99 -21.22 -6.58
C ASP A 229 -12.16 -22.03 -5.59
N ALA A 230 -12.22 -23.35 -5.69
CA ALA A 230 -11.45 -24.24 -4.84
C ALA A 230 -10.95 -25.43 -5.65
N SER A 231 -9.69 -25.79 -5.41
CA SER A 231 -9.08 -27.00 -5.95
C SER A 231 -8.75 -27.97 -4.84
N PHE A 232 -9.09 -29.24 -5.07
CA PHE A 232 -8.85 -30.31 -4.11
C PHE A 232 -7.39 -30.80 -4.19
N ALA A 233 -6.91 -31.37 -3.08
CA ALA A 233 -5.61 -32.03 -3.03
C ALA A 233 -5.45 -33.05 -4.19
N SER A 234 -4.28 -33.03 -4.82
CA SER A 234 -3.90 -33.92 -5.91
C SER A 234 -2.69 -34.78 -5.52
N SER A 235 -2.40 -35.81 -6.31
CA SER A 235 -1.22 -36.66 -6.11
C SER A 235 0.11 -35.90 -6.17
N LYS A 236 0.14 -34.70 -6.77
CA LYS A 236 1.31 -33.82 -6.84
C LYS A 236 1.30 -32.71 -5.78
N ASN A 237 0.14 -32.37 -5.23
CA ASN A 237 -0.01 -31.32 -4.22
C ASN A 237 -1.06 -31.76 -3.20
N LEU A 238 -0.61 -32.19 -2.03
CA LEU A 238 -1.49 -32.71 -0.97
C LEU A 238 -2.32 -31.62 -0.29
N ASN A 239 -2.10 -30.35 -0.63
CA ASN A 239 -2.83 -29.22 -0.06
C ASN A 239 -4.01 -28.87 -0.96
N SER A 240 -5.17 -28.63 -0.34
CA SER A 240 -6.31 -27.99 -1.00
C SER A 240 -6.10 -26.47 -1.00
N HIS A 241 -6.49 -25.81 -2.09
CA HIS A 241 -6.39 -24.36 -2.27
C HIS A 241 -7.76 -23.78 -2.50
N GLN A 242 -8.04 -22.64 -1.89
CA GLN A 242 -9.25 -21.88 -2.14
C GLN A 242 -8.88 -20.44 -2.49
N GLY A 243 -9.57 -19.89 -3.49
CA GLY A 243 -9.51 -18.49 -3.83
C GLY A 243 -10.89 -17.85 -3.64
N ALA A 244 -10.93 -16.61 -3.15
CA ALA A 244 -12.16 -15.83 -3.17
C ALA A 244 -11.88 -14.39 -3.59
N ILE A 245 -12.73 -13.85 -4.45
CA ILE A 245 -12.75 -12.45 -4.84
C ILE A 245 -14.09 -11.87 -4.42
N VAL A 246 -14.08 -10.86 -3.57
CA VAL A 246 -15.30 -10.10 -3.22
C VAL A 246 -15.30 -8.82 -4.02
N CYS A 247 -16.44 -8.50 -4.62
CA CYS A 247 -16.64 -7.34 -5.46
C CYS A 247 -17.85 -6.51 -5.01
N ALA A 248 -17.79 -5.20 -5.19
CA ALA A 248 -18.94 -4.31 -5.13
C ALA A 248 -19.54 -4.17 -6.53
N THR A 249 -20.86 -4.19 -6.62
CA THR A 249 -21.63 -4.03 -7.86
C THR A 249 -22.93 -3.28 -7.58
N ASP A 250 -23.60 -2.81 -8.63
CA ASP A 250 -24.98 -2.34 -8.54
C ASP A 250 -26.00 -3.50 -8.46
N ARG A 251 -27.29 -3.19 -8.20
CA ARG A 251 -28.37 -4.19 -8.03
C ARG A 251 -28.71 -5.01 -9.28
N ALA A 252 -28.16 -4.69 -10.45
CA ALA A 252 -28.45 -5.39 -11.69
C ALA A 252 -27.25 -6.26 -12.09
N PRO A 253 -27.18 -7.54 -11.67
CA PRO A 253 -26.16 -8.45 -12.16
C PRO A 253 -26.47 -8.81 -13.61
N ASN A 254 -26.24 -7.89 -14.54
CA ASN A 254 -25.94 -8.26 -15.91
C ASN A 254 -24.55 -8.90 -15.85
N TYR A 255 -24.53 -10.23 -15.64
CA TYR A 255 -23.32 -11.08 -15.50
C TYR A 255 -22.30 -10.96 -16.66
N LEU A 256 -22.56 -10.12 -17.66
CA LEU A 256 -21.73 -9.88 -18.84
C LEU A 256 -21.54 -8.37 -19.16
N GLY A 257 -22.02 -7.44 -18.32
CA GLY A 257 -21.95 -6.00 -18.59
C GLY A 257 -22.10 -5.05 -17.40
N GLY A 258 -22.20 -5.57 -16.16
CA GLY A 258 -22.29 -4.76 -14.95
C GLY A 258 -20.94 -4.23 -14.46
N HIS A 259 -20.99 -3.09 -13.77
CA HIS A 259 -19.84 -2.44 -13.16
C HIS A 259 -19.30 -3.27 -11.98
N CYS A 260 -18.30 -4.12 -12.22
CA CYS A 260 -17.67 -4.93 -11.17
C CYS A 260 -16.43 -4.22 -10.60
N LEU A 261 -16.50 -3.84 -9.32
CA LEU A 261 -15.35 -3.34 -8.56
C LEU A 261 -14.77 -4.49 -7.72
N VAL A 262 -13.53 -4.90 -7.98
CA VAL A 262 -12.81 -5.87 -7.12
C VAL A 262 -12.44 -5.21 -5.80
N ILE A 263 -12.95 -5.74 -4.67
CA ILE A 263 -12.67 -5.23 -3.32
C ILE A 263 -11.48 -5.97 -2.70
N THR A 264 -11.35 -7.27 -2.95
CA THR A 264 -10.26 -8.10 -2.41
C THR A 264 -10.12 -9.38 -3.22
N ALA A 265 -8.89 -9.90 -3.33
CA ALA A 265 -8.59 -11.23 -3.87
C ALA A 265 -7.74 -11.99 -2.86
N PHE A 266 -8.26 -13.11 -2.36
CA PHE A 266 -7.57 -13.97 -1.38
C PHE A 266 -7.12 -15.26 -2.03
N PRO A 267 -5.82 -15.60 -2.02
CA PRO A 267 -5.37 -16.97 -2.03
C PRO A 267 -5.35 -17.49 -0.58
N ALA A 268 -6.34 -18.32 -0.22
CA ALA A 268 -6.37 -18.99 1.08
C ALA A 268 -5.61 -20.32 0.99
N PHE A 269 -4.48 -20.40 1.70
CA PHE A 269 -3.77 -21.64 1.95
C PHE A 269 -4.31 -22.27 3.23
N SER A 270 -4.57 -23.57 3.19
CA SER A 270 -5.01 -24.34 4.35
C SER A 270 -3.88 -24.38 5.41
N ASP A 271 -3.88 -23.38 6.31
CA ASP A 271 -3.50 -23.45 7.74
C ASP A 271 -3.29 -22.07 8.41
N TRP A 272 -4.00 -21.01 8.01
CA TRP A 272 -3.93 -19.72 8.73
C TRP A 272 -5.30 -19.03 8.83
N HIS A 273 -5.82 -18.94 10.05
CA HIS A 273 -6.88 -17.99 10.44
C HIS A 273 -6.28 -16.60 10.57
N VAL A 274 -6.53 -15.69 9.62
CA VAL A 274 -6.18 -14.28 9.78
C VAL A 274 -7.26 -13.37 9.16
N ASP A 275 -7.76 -12.44 9.97
CA ASP A 275 -8.62 -11.32 9.59
C ASP A 275 -7.83 -10.14 8.96
N MET A 276 -8.53 -9.39 8.08
CA MET A 276 -8.41 -7.94 7.77
C MET A 276 -7.41 -7.33 6.74
N TYR A 277 -7.85 -6.14 6.28
CA TYR A 277 -7.66 -5.25 5.10
C TYR A 277 -6.32 -4.53 4.83
N ILE A 278 -6.19 -3.95 3.59
CA ILE A 278 -5.30 -2.80 3.23
C ILE A 278 -5.98 -1.90 2.16
N SER A 279 -5.93 -0.57 2.31
CA SER A 279 -6.08 0.40 1.20
C SER A 279 -5.29 1.70 1.44
N THR A 280 -4.90 2.38 0.36
CA THR A 280 -3.83 3.40 0.36
C THR A 280 -4.16 4.52 -0.68
N VAL A 281 -4.29 5.87 -0.39
CA VAL A 281 -3.93 7.09 -1.28
C VAL A 281 -3.18 8.40 -0.62
N SER A 282 -2.38 9.30 -1.33
CA SER A 282 -1.28 10.32 -0.91
C SER A 282 -1.46 11.85 -0.97
N LEU A 283 -0.76 12.58 -0.05
CA LEU A 283 -0.62 14.04 0.04
C LEU A 283 0.80 14.45 0.52
N ALA A 284 1.56 15.21 -0.30
CA ALA A 284 2.88 15.71 0.09
C ALA A 284 2.82 16.87 1.11
N GLN A 285 3.96 17.19 1.73
CA GLN A 285 4.20 18.12 2.85
C GLN A 285 4.77 19.50 2.47
N GLY A 286 4.41 20.53 3.25
CA GLY A 286 4.92 21.88 3.04
C GLY A 286 4.30 22.91 3.98
N ALA A 287 4.83 23.03 5.20
CA ALA A 287 5.41 24.30 5.63
C ALA A 287 6.38 24.09 6.80
N GLY A 288 7.51 24.77 6.69
CA GLY A 288 8.51 24.86 7.73
C GLY A 288 7.93 25.42 9.02
N ARG A 289 8.32 24.79 10.12
CA ARG A 289 8.51 25.49 11.39
C ARG A 289 9.99 25.44 11.71
N SER A 290 10.51 26.62 11.96
CA SER A 290 11.90 26.96 12.22
C SER A 290 12.59 25.95 13.15
N PHE A 291 13.73 25.41 12.69
CA PHE A 291 14.65 24.68 13.56
C PHE A 291 15.35 25.69 14.47
N LEU A 292 14.91 25.77 15.73
CA LEU A 292 15.66 26.48 16.77
C LEU A 292 16.53 25.46 17.51
N PHE A 293 17.84 25.55 17.33
CA PHE A 293 18.81 24.84 18.15
C PHE A 293 19.16 25.74 19.35
N ALA A 294 18.90 25.26 20.56
CA ALA A 294 19.40 25.90 21.78
C ALA A 294 20.75 25.26 22.16
N ARG A 295 21.77 26.11 22.34
CA ARG A 295 23.07 25.72 22.92
C ARG A 295 22.88 25.41 24.40
N GLY A 296 23.01 24.14 24.78
CA GLY A 296 23.11 23.72 26.17
C GLY A 296 24.56 23.39 26.50
N GLY A 297 25.26 24.30 27.17
CA GLY A 297 26.54 23.98 27.79
C GLY A 297 26.31 23.05 28.98
N ARG A 298 27.09 21.96 29.08
CA ARG A 298 27.09 21.11 30.28
C ARG A 298 27.79 21.88 31.40
N THR A 299 27.08 22.17 32.48
CA THR A 299 27.67 22.33 33.81
C THR A 299 27.91 20.97 34.43
#